data_AF-A0A8J6P3E9-F1
#
_entry.id   AF-A0A8J6P3E9-F1
#
_cell.length_a   1.000
_cell.length_b   1.000
_cell.length_c   1.000
_cell.angle_alpha   90.00
_cell.angle_beta   90.00
_cell.angle_gamma   90.00
#
_symmetry.space_group_name_H-M   'P 1'
#
loop_
_entity.id
_entity.type
_entity.pdbx_description
1 polymer ?
#
loop_
_entity_poly.entity_id
_entity_poly.type
_entity_poly.pdbx_seq_one_letter_code
_entity_poly.pdbx_strand_id
1 'polypeptide(L)' 'MSTITLLTDFGLKDTYVGLMKGVILSVNPDAVIIDITHHVDPHDLCQAAFIIY' A
#
# COMPACT_ATOMS: atom_id res chain seq x y z
N MET A 1 16.64 6.57 -6.42
CA MET A 1 15.30 6.02 -6.72
C MET A 1 14.99 4.95 -5.69
N SER A 2 14.02 5.18 -4.81
CA SER A 2 13.63 4.22 -3.76
C SER A 2 12.34 3.51 -4.17
N THR A 3 12.30 2.19 -4.02
CA THR A 3 11.08 1.41 -4.24
C THR A 3 10.32 1.27 -2.93
N ILE A 4 9.01 1.57 -2.95
CA ILE A 4 8.11 1.43 -1.81
C ILE A 4 7.01 0.45 -2.23
N THR A 5 6.96 -0.71 -1.59
CA THR A 5 5.89 -1.68 -1.79
C THR A 5 4.77 -1.45 -0.77
N LEU A 6 3.51 -1.49 -1.21
CA LEU A 6 2.35 -1.24 -0.35
C LEU A 6 1.49 -2.51 -0.21
N LEU A 7 1.21 -2.89 1.03
CA LEU A 7 0.20 -3.89 1.39
C LEU A 7 -0.73 -3.28 2.44
N THR A 8 -2.04 -3.29 2.18
CA THR A 8 -3.04 -2.76 3.13
C THR A 8 -4.35 -3.56 3.09
N ASP A 9 -5.19 -3.35 4.10
CA ASP A 9 -6.57 -3.86 4.20
C ASP A 9 -7.61 -2.77 3.85
N PHE A 10 -7.20 -1.71 3.16
CA PHE A 10 -8.05 -0.53 2.89
C PHE A 10 -9.12 -0.77 1.81
N GLY A 11 -8.93 -1.78 0.98
CA GLY A 11 -9.67 -1.93 -0.28
C GLY A 11 -9.38 -0.80 -1.27
N LEU A 12 -10.11 -0.82 -2.39
CA LEU A 12 -10.02 0.17 -3.46
C LEU A 12 -11.29 1.01 -3.62
N LYS A 13 -12.29 0.81 -2.76
CA LYS A 13 -13.58 1.53 -2.83
C LYS A 13 -13.45 2.96 -2.34
N ASP A 14 -12.62 3.18 -1.32
CA ASP A 14 -12.39 4.48 -0.71
C ASP A 14 -11.09 5.14 -1.21
N THR A 15 -10.90 6.40 -0.85
CA THR A 15 -9.82 7.26 -1.37
C THR A 15 -8.46 7.04 -0.70
N TYR A 16 -8.36 6.21 0.34
CA TYR A 16 -7.17 6.08 1.19
C TYR A 16 -5.92 5.70 0.42
N VAL A 17 -5.99 4.74 -0.51
CA VAL A 17 -4.85 4.32 -1.33
C VAL A 17 -4.33 5.49 -2.18
N GLY A 18 -5.23 6.25 -2.80
CA GLY A 18 -4.86 7.42 -3.61
C GLY A 18 -4.21 8.51 -2.77
N LEU A 19 -4.79 8.85 -1.61
CA LEU A 19 -4.26 9.86 -0.70
C LEU A 19 -2.88 9.47 -0.17
N MET A 20 -2.71 8.22 0.28
CA MET A 20 -1.43 7.70 0.75
C MET A 20 -0.34 7.82 -0.32
N LYS A 21 -0.62 7.41 -1.55
CA LYS A 21 0.34 7.53 -2.67
C LYS A 21 0.67 8.98 -3.00
N GLY A 22 -0.33 9.86 -2.99
CA GLY A 22 -0.11 11.29 -3.19
C GLY A 22 0.82 11.90 -2.15
N VAL A 23 0.64 11.54 -0.87
CA VAL A 23 1.54 11.98 0.21
C VAL A 23 2.95 11.43 0.02
N ILE A 24 3.10 10.13 -0.29
CA ILE A 24 4.41 9.52 -0.57
C ILE A 24 5.15 10.29 -1.67
N LEU A 25 4.48 10.55 -2.81
CA LEU A 25 5.08 11.25 -3.94
C LEU A 25 5.32 12.75 -3.67
N SER A 26 4.58 13.35 -2.74
CA SER A 26 4.84 14.74 -2.31
C SER A 26 6.14 14.87 -1.50
N VAL A 27 6.52 13.82 -0.77
CA VAL A 27 7.76 13.76 0.03
C VAL A 27 8.94 13.31 -0.81
N ASN A 28 8.74 12.29 -1.65
CA ASN A 28 9.76 11.79 -2.58
C ASN A 28 9.15 11.59 -3.98
N PRO A 29 9.27 12.59 -4.86
CA PRO A 29 8.72 12.53 -6.22
C PRO A 29 9.32 11.41 -7.08
N ASP A 30 10.53 10.95 -6.76
CA ASP A 30 11.22 9.88 -7.49
C ASP A 30 10.97 8.49 -6.88
N ALA A 31 10.04 8.36 -5.94
CA ALA A 31 9.68 7.06 -5.39
C ALA A 31 8.93 6.20 -6.42
N VAL A 32 9.32 4.94 -6.55
CA VAL A 32 8.57 3.94 -7.33
C VAL A 32 7.64 3.21 -6.37
N ILE A 33 6.34 3.40 -6.55
CA ILE A 33 5.31 2.74 -5.73
C ILE A 33 4.84 1.48 -6.42
N ILE A 34 4.89 0.35 -5.71
CA ILE A 34 4.39 -0.94 -6.19
C ILE A 34 3.33 -1.44 -5.21
N ASP A 35 2.11 -1.64 -5.68
CA ASP A 35 1.09 -2.27 -4.85
C ASP A 35 1.30 -3.78 -4.87
N ILE A 36 1.45 -4.38 -3.68
CA ILE A 36 1.35 -5.83 -3.51
C ILE A 36 -0.13 -6.21 -3.56
N THR A 37 -0.92 -5.65 -2.63
CA THR A 37 -2.39 -5.72 -2.65
C THR A 37 -2.97 -4.73 -1.64
N HIS A 38 -4.19 -4.27 -1.90
CA HIS A 38 -5.00 -3.52 -0.95
C HIS A 38 -6.23 -4.31 -0.49
N HIS A 39 -6.25 -5.62 -0.76
CA HIS A 39 -7.38 -6.50 -0.50
C HIS A 39 -7.08 -7.51 0.61
N VAL A 40 -6.25 -7.13 1.58
CA VAL A 40 -6.17 -7.91 2.82
C VAL A 40 -7.51 -7.81 3.54
N ASP A 41 -8.00 -8.94 4.06
CA ASP A 41 -9.21 -8.95 4.88
C ASP A 41 -9.01 -8.02 6.08
N PRO A 42 -10.01 -7.17 6.43
CA PRO A 42 -9.85 -6.18 7.49
C PRO A 42 -9.29 -6.79 8.77
N HIS A 43 -8.12 -6.28 9.19
CA HIS A 43 -7.41 -6.69 10.40
C HIS A 43 -6.85 -8.14 10.41
N ASP A 44 -6.81 -8.85 9.28
CA ASP A 44 -6.19 -10.18 9.19
C ASP A 44 -4.66 -10.08 9.06
N LEU A 45 -4.01 -10.07 10.22
CA LEU A 45 -2.55 -10.02 10.33
C LEU A 45 -1.86 -11.28 9.78
N CYS A 46 -2.52 -12.44 9.85
CA CYS A 46 -1.95 -13.71 9.39
C CYS A 46 -1.90 -13.74 7.86
N GLN A 47 -2.97 -13.32 7.20
CA GLN A 47 -3.02 -13.17 5.76
C GLN A 47 -2.01 -12.12 5.28
N ALA A 48 -1.96 -10.94 5.93
CA ALA A 48 -0.98 -9.90 5.62
C ALA A 48 0.46 -10.42 5.71
N ALA A 49 0.79 -11.10 6.82
CA ALA A 49 2.12 -11.67 7.05
C ALA A 49 2.48 -12.73 6.02
N PHE A 50 1.54 -13.60 5.64
CA PHE A 50 1.76 -14.61 4.60
C PHE A 50 2.05 -13.98 3.23
N ILE A 51 1.41 -12.87 2.87
CA ILE A 51 1.61 -12.21 1.57
C ILE A 51 3.00 -11.56 1.44
N ILE A 52 3.60 -11.11 2.56
CA ILE A 52 4.91 -10.44 2.57
C ILE A 52 6.08 -11.33 2.97
N TYR A 53 5.84 -12.63 3.22
CA TYR A 53 6.87 -13.61 3.57
C TYR A 53 7.57 -14.14 2.32
#